data_AF-A0A0C9USB6-F1
#
_entry.id   AF-A0A0C9USB6-F1
#
_cell.length_a   1.000
_cell.length_b   1.000
_cell.length_c   1.000
_cell.angle_alpha   90.00
_cell.angle_beta   90.00
_cell.angle_gamma   90.00
#
_symmetry.space_group_name_H-M   'P 1'
#
loop_
_entity.id
_entity.type
_entity.pdbx_description
1 polymer ?
#
loop_
_entity_poly.entity_id
_entity_poly.type
_entity_poly.pdbx_seq_one_letter_code
_entity_poly.pdbx_strand_id
1 'polypeptide(L)'
;MTKSPISDETGAIDGLVWGSWDLTYFTSMPESQYGYVHIVKSLEGRLEEIDRVATKVFLKAGEKECLRDDIILFSKTLGKVHMDETLGVQKNAVHANPIFDFAAKVTLLITKRMRNWIA
;
A
#
# COMPACT_ATOMS: atom_id res chain seq x y z
N MET A 1 -12.83 -33.41 10.17
CA MET A 1 -12.14 -32.56 9.18
C MET A 1 -12.53 -31.12 9.46
N THR A 2 -11.70 -30.38 10.18
CA THR A 2 -11.87 -28.94 10.38
C THR A 2 -11.37 -28.23 9.13
N LYS A 3 -12.23 -27.43 8.49
CA LYS A 3 -11.83 -26.62 7.33
C LYS A 3 -10.82 -25.58 7.81
N SER A 4 -9.68 -25.50 7.13
CA SER A 4 -8.72 -24.40 7.27
C SER A 4 -9.42 -23.09 6.88
N PRO A 5 -9.33 -22.00 7.67
CA PRO A 5 -10.02 -20.74 7.39
C PRO A 5 -9.31 -19.87 6.35
N ILE A 6 -8.36 -20.44 5.59
CA ILE A 6 -7.47 -19.66 4.73
C ILE A 6 -7.92 -19.78 3.28
N SER A 7 -8.14 -18.60 2.70
CA SER A 7 -8.49 -18.25 1.32
C SER A 7 -9.92 -18.57 0.88
N ASP A 8 -10.74 -17.52 0.86
CA ASP A 8 -11.67 -17.40 -0.26
C ASP A 8 -10.86 -17.19 -1.56
N GLU A 9 -11.51 -17.40 -2.71
CA GLU A 9 -10.88 -17.41 -4.04
C GLU A 9 -10.22 -16.08 -4.44
N THR A 10 -10.24 -15.07 -3.56
CA THR A 10 -9.67 -13.73 -3.79
C THR A 10 -8.21 -13.61 -3.34
N GLY A 11 -7.70 -14.59 -2.58
CA GLY A 11 -6.38 -14.51 -1.95
C GLY A 11 -6.30 -13.42 -0.86
N ALA A 12 -7.42 -12.79 -0.51
CA ALA A 12 -7.52 -11.95 0.67
C ALA A 12 -7.58 -12.87 1.89
N ILE A 13 -6.53 -12.82 2.71
CA ILE A 13 -6.59 -13.34 4.07
C ILE A 13 -7.66 -12.51 4.80
N ASP A 14 -8.62 -13.17 5.45
CA ASP A 14 -9.70 -12.51 6.20
C ASP A 14 -9.14 -11.40 7.12
N GLY A 15 -9.83 -10.26 7.20
CA GLY A 15 -9.44 -9.13 8.04
C GLY A 15 -9.27 -9.53 9.51
N LEU A 16 -9.93 -10.60 9.95
CA LEU A 16 -9.75 -11.19 11.28
C LEU A 16 -8.35 -11.79 11.49
N VAL A 17 -7.80 -12.42 10.45
CA VAL A 17 -6.44 -12.98 10.48
C VAL A 17 -5.43 -11.83 10.48
N TRP A 18 -5.59 -10.82 9.65
CA TRP A 18 -4.72 -9.62 9.71
C TRP A 18 -4.75 -8.94 11.09
N GLY A 19 -5.93 -8.76 11.69
CA GLY A 19 -6.05 -8.19 13.03
C GLY A 19 -5.35 -9.02 14.12
N SER A 20 -5.34 -10.34 14.02
CA SER A 20 -4.61 -11.22 14.95
C SER A 20 -3.09 -11.16 14.76
N TRP A 21 -2.64 -10.99 13.51
CA TRP A 21 -1.22 -10.80 13.20
C TRP A 21 -0.73 -9.43 13.64
N ASP A 22 -1.52 -8.38 13.44
CA ASP A 22 -1.24 -7.05 13.96
C ASP A 22 -1.04 -7.10 15.48
N LEU A 23 -1.96 -7.68 16.25
CA LEU A 23 -1.83 -7.74 17.70
C LEU A 23 -0.58 -8.52 18.15
N THR A 24 -0.28 -9.64 17.49
CA THR A 24 0.90 -10.47 17.83
C THR A 24 2.20 -9.76 17.46
N TYR A 25 2.22 -9.06 16.33
CA TYR A 25 3.37 -8.31 15.86
C TYR A 25 3.61 -7.06 16.72
N PHE A 26 2.57 -6.30 17.04
CA PHE A 26 2.69 -5.09 17.87
C PHE A 26 3.08 -5.39 19.31
N THR A 27 2.63 -6.49 19.90
CA THR A 27 2.98 -6.86 21.28
C THR A 27 4.42 -7.34 21.44
N SER A 28 5.07 -7.78 20.36
CA SER A 28 6.44 -8.29 20.37
C SER A 28 7.49 -7.32 19.82
N MET A 29 7.05 -6.24 19.16
CA MET A 29 7.94 -5.27 18.52
C MET A 29 8.40 -4.20 19.52
N PRO A 30 9.70 -3.82 19.53
CA PRO A 30 10.17 -2.67 20.30
C PRO A 30 9.47 -1.37 19.88
N GLU A 31 9.13 -0.50 20.83
CA GLU A 31 8.48 0.80 20.53
C GLU A 31 9.28 1.65 19.53
N SER A 32 10.61 1.56 19.56
CA SER A 32 11.50 2.23 18.60
C SER A 32 11.27 1.83 17.14
N GLN A 33 10.58 0.71 16.91
CA GLN A 33 10.26 0.19 15.58
C GLN A 33 8.81 0.48 15.13
N TYR A 34 7.96 1.04 16.01
CA TYR A 34 6.55 1.28 15.68
C TYR A 34 6.37 2.18 14.45
N GLY A 35 7.30 3.12 14.26
CA GLY A 35 7.32 4.01 13.11
C GLY A 35 7.65 3.33 11.76
N TYR A 36 7.92 2.02 11.72
CA TYR A 36 8.10 1.29 10.46
C TYR A 36 6.82 0.60 9.97
N VAL A 37 5.87 0.37 10.87
CA VAL A 37 4.62 -0.34 10.54
C VAL A 37 3.38 0.53 10.66
N HIS A 38 3.44 1.59 11.47
CA HIS A 38 2.40 2.61 11.48
C HIS A 38 2.83 3.80 10.67
N ILE A 39 2.55 3.74 9.36
CA ILE A 39 2.95 4.82 8.46
C ILE A 39 2.41 6.15 8.99
N VAL A 40 1.12 6.24 9.33
CA VAL A 40 0.48 7.47 9.83
C VAL A 40 1.15 8.04 11.09
N LYS A 41 1.55 7.20 12.04
CA LYS A 41 2.25 7.65 13.27
C LYS A 41 3.71 8.00 13.02
N SER A 42 4.29 7.54 11.91
CA SER A 42 5.68 7.79 11.56
C SER A 42 5.90 8.99 10.66
N LEU A 43 4.86 9.69 10.20
CA LEU A 43 5.01 10.73 9.17
C LEU A 43 5.50 12.07 9.71
N GLU A 44 5.36 12.33 11.00
CA GLU A 44 5.89 13.58 11.58
C GLU A 44 7.43 13.60 11.48
N GLY A 45 7.96 14.61 10.78
CA GLY A 45 9.40 14.82 10.57
C GLY A 45 10.10 13.88 9.59
N ARG A 46 9.57 12.68 9.29
CA ARG A 46 10.29 11.69 8.45
C ARG A 46 10.21 11.95 6.95
N LEU A 47 9.23 12.72 6.49
CA LEU A 47 9.06 13.03 5.07
C LEU A 47 9.67 14.37 4.65
N GLU A 48 10.18 15.17 5.58
CA GLU A 48 10.69 16.52 5.30
C GLU A 48 11.89 16.53 4.33
N GLU A 49 12.62 15.42 4.26
CA GLU A 49 13.78 15.27 3.38
C GLU A 49 13.51 14.34 2.18
N ILE A 50 12.26 13.98 1.90
CA ILE A 50 11.95 13.05 0.80
C ILE A 50 12.42 13.58 -0.57
N ASP A 51 12.40 14.90 -0.75
CA ASP A 51 12.93 15.58 -1.95
C ASP A 51 14.42 15.30 -2.20
N ARG A 52 15.20 14.96 -1.17
CA ARG A 52 16.62 14.63 -1.30
C ARG A 52 16.85 13.26 -1.93
N VAL A 53 15.86 12.37 -1.85
CA VAL A 53 15.99 10.97 -2.28
C VAL A 53 15.06 10.61 -3.45
N ALA A 54 13.96 11.34 -3.62
CA ALA A 54 13.00 11.13 -4.68
C ALA A 54 12.56 12.46 -5.27
N THR A 55 12.75 12.63 -6.58
CA THR A 55 12.27 13.82 -7.31
C THR A 55 10.78 13.76 -7.60
N LYS A 56 10.24 12.54 -7.72
CA LYS A 56 8.84 12.26 -8.08
C LYS A 56 8.37 11.01 -7.36
N VAL A 57 7.12 11.00 -6.90
CA VAL A 57 6.53 9.83 -6.23
C VAL A 57 5.23 9.42 -6.90
N PHE A 58 5.13 8.16 -7.31
CA PHE A 58 3.89 7.56 -7.82
C PHE A 58 3.31 6.60 -6.79
N LEU A 59 2.11 6.90 -6.32
CA LEU A 59 1.35 6.07 -5.39
C LEU A 59 0.24 5.34 -6.15
N LYS A 60 0.03 4.08 -5.80
CA LYS A 60 -1.04 3.25 -6.37
C LYS A 60 -1.87 2.63 -5.26
N ALA A 61 -3.19 2.68 -5.41
CA ALA A 61 -4.11 1.89 -4.61
C ALA A 61 -5.08 1.11 -5.50
N GLY A 62 -5.44 -0.10 -5.07
CA GLY A 62 -6.61 -0.79 -5.60
C GLY A 62 -7.89 -0.28 -4.94
N GLU A 63 -9.01 -0.26 -5.64
CA GLU A 63 -10.31 0.07 -5.04
C GLU A 63 -10.75 -0.95 -3.98
N LYS A 64 -10.34 -2.22 -4.16
CA LYS A 64 -10.63 -3.34 -3.25
C LYS A 64 -9.42 -3.73 -2.39
N GLU A 65 -8.42 -2.85 -2.33
CA GLU A 65 -7.23 -3.02 -1.50
C GLU A 65 -7.58 -2.83 -0.02
N CYS A 66 -7.11 -3.72 0.86
CA CYS A 66 -7.35 -3.58 2.30
C CYS A 66 -6.62 -2.36 2.89
N LEU A 67 -5.46 -1.98 2.35
CA LEU A 67 -4.70 -0.78 2.74
C LEU A 67 -5.08 0.47 1.95
N ARG A 68 -6.21 0.48 1.23
CA ARG A 68 -6.58 1.58 0.32
C ARG A 68 -6.60 2.93 1.03
N ASP A 69 -7.26 2.97 2.18
CA ASP A 69 -7.50 4.22 2.89
C ASP A 69 -6.21 4.74 3.54
N ASP A 70 -5.33 3.85 3.99
CA ASP A 70 -3.97 4.20 4.46
C ASP A 70 -3.12 4.79 3.33
N ILE A 71 -3.17 4.21 2.13
CA ILE A 71 -2.45 4.75 0.95
C ILE A 71 -2.98 6.14 0.58
N ILE A 72 -4.30 6.34 0.61
CA ILE A 72 -4.91 7.65 0.36
C ILE A 72 -4.49 8.67 1.43
N LEU A 73 -4.47 8.28 2.70
CA LEU A 73 -4.04 9.13 3.79
C LEU A 73 -2.55 9.48 3.69
N PHE A 74 -1.72 8.51 3.30
CA PHE A 74 -0.30 8.72 3.05
C PHE A 74 -0.10 9.72 1.90
N SER A 75 -0.77 9.55 0.75
CA SER A 75 -0.71 10.50 -0.38
C SER A 75 -1.05 11.93 0.06
N LYS A 76 -2.14 12.12 0.82
CA LYS A 76 -2.52 13.43 1.35
C LYS A 76 -1.48 14.03 2.29
N THR A 77 -0.77 13.19 3.03
CA THR A 77 0.26 13.65 3.98
C THR A 77 1.55 13.98 3.25
N LEU A 78 1.95 13.12 2.31
CA LEU A 78 3.10 13.35 1.44
C LEU A 78 2.94 14.62 0.60
N GLY A 79 1.77 14.86 0.02
CA GLY A 79 1.49 16.06 -0.76
C GLY A 79 1.62 17.39 0.01
N LYS A 80 1.73 17.36 1.35
CA LYS A 80 2.03 18.55 2.16
C LYS A 80 3.51 18.92 2.15
N VAL A 81 4.38 17.96 1.85
CA VAL A 81 5.85 18.11 1.95
C VAL A 81 6.58 17.76 0.65
N HIS A 82 5.91 17.12 -0.32
CA HIS A 82 6.45 16.75 -1.63
C HIS A 82 5.45 17.12 -2.74
N MET A 83 5.83 18.06 -3.61
CA MET A 83 4.89 18.62 -4.58
C MET A 83 4.71 17.78 -5.86
N ASP A 84 5.65 16.89 -6.19
CA ASP A 84 5.58 16.05 -7.40
C ASP A 84 5.14 14.61 -7.06
N GLU A 85 3.97 14.52 -6.42
CA GLU A 85 3.30 13.25 -6.13
C GLU A 85 2.10 13.02 -7.07
N THR A 86 1.81 11.76 -7.37
CA THR A 86 0.57 11.38 -8.03
C THR A 86 0.04 10.08 -7.45
N LEU A 87 -1.25 10.11 -7.06
CA LEU A 87 -2.00 8.92 -6.67
C LEU A 87 -2.90 8.41 -7.81
N GLY A 88 -2.75 7.14 -8.15
CA GLY A 88 -3.66 6.43 -9.05
C GLY A 88 -4.45 5.33 -8.32
N VAL A 89 -5.77 5.51 -8.22
CA VAL A 89 -6.68 4.47 -7.71
C VAL A 89 -7.25 3.66 -8.88
N GLN A 90 -7.08 2.34 -8.84
CA GLN A 90 -7.55 1.43 -9.89
C GLN A 90 -8.87 0.75 -9.47
N LYS A 91 -9.92 0.94 -10.28
CA LYS A 91 -11.23 0.31 -10.08
C LYS A 91 -11.13 -1.22 -10.08
N ASN A 92 -11.87 -1.88 -9.18
CA ASN A 92 -11.92 -3.33 -9.00
C ASN A 92 -10.57 -4.03 -8.76
N ALA A 93 -9.51 -3.30 -8.42
CA ALA A 93 -8.18 -3.87 -8.21
C ALA A 93 -7.90 -4.20 -6.74
N VAL A 94 -7.08 -5.23 -6.53
CA VAL A 94 -6.59 -5.71 -5.22
C VAL A 94 -5.08 -5.48 -5.08
N HIS A 95 -4.50 -5.83 -3.92
CA HIS A 95 -3.09 -5.59 -3.55
C HIS A 95 -2.08 -5.93 -4.66
N ALA A 96 -2.12 -7.17 -5.11
CA ALA A 96 -1.13 -7.74 -6.02
C ALA A 96 -1.46 -7.51 -7.50
N ASN A 97 -2.31 -6.53 -7.85
CA ASN A 97 -2.74 -6.34 -9.23
C ASN A 97 -1.59 -6.21 -10.25
N PRO A 98 -0.46 -5.51 -9.99
CA PRO A 98 0.66 -5.47 -10.94
C PRO A 98 1.24 -6.85 -11.28
N ILE A 99 1.26 -7.77 -10.30
CA ILE A 99 1.75 -9.13 -10.47
C ILE A 99 0.79 -9.92 -11.36
N PHE A 100 -0.52 -9.78 -11.12
CA PHE A 100 -1.53 -10.43 -11.95
C PHE A 100 -1.57 -9.88 -13.38
N ASP A 101 -1.45 -8.56 -13.54
CA ASP A 101 -1.33 -7.92 -14.86
C ASP A 101 -0.19 -8.53 -15.67
N PHE A 102 0.99 -8.64 -15.06
CA PHE A 102 2.17 -9.22 -15.68
C PHE A 102 1.97 -10.70 -16.03
N ALA A 103 1.48 -11.50 -15.07
CA ALA A 103 1.24 -12.93 -15.27
C ALA A 103 0.21 -13.21 -16.37
N ALA A 104 -0.87 -12.43 -16.41
CA ALA A 104 -1.91 -12.51 -17.43
C ALA A 104 -1.50 -11.86 -18.77
N LYS A 105 -0.31 -11.26 -18.85
CA LYS A 105 0.19 -10.50 -20.02
C LYS A 105 -0.77 -9.40 -20.47
N VAL A 106 -1.49 -8.80 -19.52
CA VAL A 106 -2.36 -7.66 -19.76
C VAL A 106 -1.71 -6.40 -19.21
N THR A 107 -1.90 -5.27 -19.89
CA THR A 107 -1.57 -3.96 -19.31
C THR A 107 -2.86 -3.30 -18.87
N LEU A 108 -3.17 -3.31 -17.58
CA LEU A 108 -4.26 -2.49 -17.07
C LEU A 108 -3.86 -1.02 -16.98
N LEU A 109 -4.88 -0.15 -16.85
CA LEU A 109 -4.74 1.30 -16.93
C LEU A 109 -3.64 1.85 -16.01
N ILE A 110 -3.53 1.33 -14.79
CA ILE A 110 -2.54 1.85 -13.83
C ILE A 110 -1.11 1.41 -14.18
N THR A 111 -0.93 0.22 -14.76
CA THR A 111 0.36 -0.27 -15.24
C THR A 111 0.82 0.59 -16.42
N LYS A 112 -0.12 1.00 -17.28
CA LYS A 112 0.15 1.99 -18.33
C LYS A 112 0.52 3.36 -17.75
N ARG A 113 -0.22 3.86 -16.75
CA ARG A 113 0.08 5.14 -16.07
C ARG A 113 1.45 5.14 -15.40
N MET A 114 1.80 4.06 -14.72
CA MET A 114 3.12 3.88 -14.10
C MET A 114 4.23 3.91 -15.16
N ARG A 115 4.06 3.21 -16.28
CA ARG A 115 5.04 3.27 -17.38
C ARG A 115 5.20 4.67 -17.94
N ASN A 116 4.11 5.39 -18.16
CA ASN A 116 4.14 6.77 -18.63
C ASN A 116 4.71 7.75 -17.60
N TRP A 117 4.68 7.40 -16.31
CA TRP A 117 5.26 8.22 -15.24
C TRP A 117 6.78 8.07 -15.16
N ILE A 118 7.28 6.87 -15.45
CA ILE A 118 8.72 6.56 -15.44
C ILE A 118 9.44 7.08 -16.70
N ALA A 119 8.76 7.06 -17.84
CA ALA A 119 9.29 7.48 -19.14
C ALA A 119 9.44 9.00 -19.26
#